data_AF-A0A957T8X5-F1
#
_entry.id   AF-A0A957T8X5-F1
#
_cell.length_a   1.000
_cell.length_b   1.000
_cell.length_c   1.000
_cell.angle_alpha   90.00
_cell.angle_beta   90.00
_cell.angle_gamma   90.00
#
_symmetry.space_group_name_H-M   'P 1'
#
loop_
_entity.id
_entity.type
_entity.pdbx_description
1 polymer ?
#
loop_
_entity_poly.entity_id
_entity_poly.type
_entity_poly.pdbx_seq_one_letter_code
_entity_poly.pdbx_strand_id
1 'polypeptide(L)' 'RVVLAQRIEEIVSRPGVRVNCDLCGEEIINERERQIAGRLLCQSCAGMSYYQLVDDTVFAAVEAGVRRM' A
#
# COMPACT_ATOMS: atom_id res chain seq x y z
N ARG A 1 10.96 30.53 16.75
CA ARG A 1 10.81 30.37 15.27
C ARG A 1 11.14 28.93 14.94
N VAL A 2 10.25 28.22 14.27
CA VAL A 2 10.47 26.82 13.86
C VAL A 2 10.58 26.81 12.33
N VAL A 3 11.52 26.04 11.79
CA VAL A 3 11.72 25.87 10.35
C VAL A 3 11.84 24.38 10.05
N LEU A 4 11.35 23.96 8.88
CA LEU A 4 11.51 22.59 8.41
C LEU A 4 12.93 22.37 7.91
N ALA A 5 13.52 21.21 8.22
CA ALA A 5 14.83 20.83 7.68
C ALA A 5 14.75 20.45 6.19
N GLN A 6 13.59 19.99 5.73
CA GLN A 6 13.31 19.61 4.35
C GLN A 6 12.22 20.52 3.78
N ARG A 7 12.26 20.80 2.48
CA ARG A 7 11.27 21.67 1.85
C ARG A 7 9.91 20.97 1.81
N ILE A 8 8.83 21.74 1.94
CA ILE A 8 7.47 21.16 2.00
C ILE A 8 7.13 20.41 0.70
N GLU A 9 7.63 20.91 -0.44
CA GLU A 9 7.43 20.33 -1.76
C GLU A 9 8.15 18.98 -1.93
N GLU A 10 9.10 18.66 -1.05
CA GLU A 10 9.84 17.40 -1.07
C GLU A 10 9.21 16.34 -0.17
N ILE A 11 8.27 16.71 0.70
CA ILE A 11 7.61 15.80 1.65
C ILE A 11 6.11 15.64 1.39
N VAL A 12 5.49 16.61 0.72
CA VAL A 12 4.08 16.56 0.34
C VAL A 12 3.96 16.13 -1.11
N SER A 13 3.09 15.15 -1.36
CA SER A 13 2.81 14.67 -2.71
C SER A 13 2.22 15.74 -3.62
N ARG A 14 2.44 15.61 -4.93
CA ARG A 14 1.95 16.57 -5.94
C ARG A 14 0.45 16.42 -6.23
N PRO A 15 -0.38 17.45 -5.99
CA PRO A 15 -1.80 17.40 -6.32
C PRO A 15 -2.04 17.13 -7.81
N GLY A 16 -2.99 16.24 -8.12
CA GLY A 16 -3.38 15.94 -9.50
C GLY A 16 -2.45 14.96 -10.23
N VAL A 17 -1.27 14.64 -9.68
CA VAL A 17 -0.42 13.57 -10.22
C VAL A 17 -1.01 12.22 -9.85
N ARG A 18 -1.30 11.43 -10.88
CA ARG A 18 -1.92 10.11 -10.79
C ARG A 18 -1.31 9.21 -11.84
N VAL A 19 -1.13 7.93 -11.50
CA VAL A 19 -0.70 6.90 -12.43
C VAL A 19 -1.58 5.67 -12.25
N ASN A 20 -1.71 4.82 -13.26
CA ASN A 20 -2.43 3.55 -13.11
C ASN A 20 -1.43 2.45 -12.80
N CYS A 21 -1.84 1.49 -11.97
CA CYS A 21 -1.05 0.30 -11.70
C CYS A 21 -0.93 -0.54 -12.99
N ASP A 22 0.30 -0.88 -13.39
CA ASP A 22 0.56 -1.70 -14.58
C ASP A 22 0.07 -3.16 -14.44
N LEU A 23 -0.31 -3.58 -13.22
CA LEU A 23 -0.83 -4.93 -12.96
C LEU A 23 -2.36 -4.98 -12.82
N CYS A 24 -2.95 -4.16 -11.94
CA CYS A 24 -4.40 -4.20 -11.68
C CYS A 24 -5.20 -3.11 -12.40
N GLY A 25 -4.55 -2.09 -12.98
CA GLY A 25 -5.21 -0.98 -13.66
C GLY A 25 -5.81 0.10 -12.75
N GLU A 26 -5.84 -0.11 -11.43
CA GLU A 26 -6.35 0.89 -10.48
C GLU A 26 -5.53 2.18 -10.47
N GLU A 27 -6.18 3.29 -10.13
CA GLU A 27 -5.53 4.58 -9.95
C GLU A 27 -4.68 4.60 -8.67
N ILE A 28 -3.44 5.05 -8.81
CA ILE A 28 -2.50 5.32 -7.73
C ILE A 28 -2.42 6.84 -7.55
N ILE A 29 -2.69 7.27 -6.32
CA ILE A 29 -2.60 8.68 -5.90
C ILE A 29 -1.50 8.86 -4.85
N ASN A 30 -1.13 10.12 -4.61
CA ASN A 30 -0.15 10.53 -3.60
C ASN A 30 1.24 9.88 -3.79
N GLU A 31 1.62 9.62 -5.04
CA GLU A 31 2.95 9.10 -5.38
C GLU A 31 3.27 7.78 -4.64
N ARG A 32 2.25 6.93 -4.46
CA ARG A 32 2.34 5.65 -3.75
C ARG A 32 2.75 4.48 -4.63
N GLU A 33 3.07 4.75 -5.90
CA GLU A 33 3.55 3.75 -6.85
C GLU A 33 4.94 3.25 -6.47
N ARG A 34 5.19 1.97 -6.77
CA ARG A 34 6.48 1.32 -6.61
C ARG A 34 7.00 0.97 -7.99
N GLN A 35 8.22 1.38 -8.29
CA GLN A 35 8.88 0.99 -9.52
C GLN A 35 9.57 -0.36 -9.34
N ILE A 36 9.05 -1.41 -9.99
CA ILE A 36 9.60 -2.78 -9.92
C ILE A 36 9.74 -3.31 -11.33
N ALA A 37 10.96 -3.69 -11.72
CA ALA A 37 11.27 -4.22 -13.05
C ALA A 37 10.73 -3.33 -14.20
N GLY A 38 10.80 -2.00 -14.04
CA GLY A 38 10.32 -1.02 -15.03
C GLY A 38 8.81 -0.77 -15.02
N ARG A 39 8.05 -1.40 -14.14
CA ARG A 39 6.60 -1.20 -13.99
C ARG A 39 6.26 -0.32 -12.79
N LEU A 40 5.21 0.49 -12.89
CA LEU A 40 4.61 1.23 -11.80
C LEU A 40 3.48 0.41 -11.19
N LEU A 41 3.66 -0.04 -9.95
CA LEU A 41 2.71 -0.91 -9.25
C LEU A 41 2.13 -0.23 -8.00
N CYS A 42 0.87 -0.51 -7.68
CA CYS A 42 0.31 -0.12 -6.40
C CYS A 42 0.96 -0.91 -5.25
N GLN A 43 0.87 -0.42 -4.02
CA GLN A 43 1.45 -1.08 -2.83
C GLN A 43 1.04 -2.56 -2.75
N SER A 44 -0.23 -2.88 -3.01
CA SER A 44 -0.73 -4.25 -2.93
C SER A 44 -0.14 -5.15 -4.02
N CYS A 45 -0.16 -4.72 -5.28
CA CYS A 45 0.45 -5.45 -6.40
C CYS A 45 1.97 -5.59 -6.27
N ALA A 46 2.61 -4.68 -5.55
CA ALA A 46 4.03 -4.75 -5.21
C ALA A 46 4.33 -5.68 -4.00
N GLY A 47 3.31 -6.35 -3.43
CA GLY A 47 3.47 -7.24 -2.27
C GLY A 47 3.54 -6.50 -0.92
N MET A 48 3.25 -5.21 -0.88
CA MET A 48 3.31 -4.34 0.30
C MET A 48 1.90 -3.93 0.78
N SER A 49 0.92 -4.83 0.64
CA SER A 49 -0.45 -4.61 1.14
C SER A 49 -0.43 -4.35 2.66
N TYR A 50 -1.27 -3.42 3.14
CA TYR A 50 -1.43 -3.18 4.58
C TYR A 50 -2.14 -4.32 5.33
N TYR A 51 -2.85 -5.16 4.60
CA TYR A 51 -3.54 -6.32 5.13
C TYR A 51 -3.09 -7.54 4.34
N GLN A 52 -3.21 -8.70 4.98
CA GLN A 52 -3.06 -9.98 4.32
C GLN A 52 -4.44 -10.61 4.19
N LEU A 53 -4.67 -11.28 3.07
CA LEU A 53 -5.83 -12.14 2.97
C LEU A 53 -5.60 -13.30 3.93
N VAL A 54 -6.55 -13.51 4.83
CA VAL A 54 -6.52 -14.66 5.72
C VAL A 54 -6.94 -15.86 4.87
N ASP A 55 -6.15 -16.91 4.91
CA ASP A 55 -6.55 -18.19 4.35
C ASP A 55 -7.71 -18.75 5.19
N ASP A 56 -8.81 -19.16 4.55
CA ASP A 56 -9.98 -19.72 5.23
C ASP A 56 -9.60 -20.91 6.15
N THR A 57 -8.56 -21.66 5.79
CA THR A 57 -8.03 -22.75 6.61
C THR A 57 -7.39 -22.24 7.90
N VAL A 58 -6.66 -21.13 7.83
CA VAL A 58 -6.04 -20.47 8.97
C VAL A 58 -7.11 -19.78 9.82
N PHE A 59 -8.08 -19.11 9.19
CA PHE A 59 -9.19 -18.47 9.89
C PHE A 59 -10.01 -19.47 10.71
N ALA A 60 -10.38 -20.60 10.12
CA ALA A 60 -11.11 -21.66 10.81
C ALA A 60 -10.32 -22.26 11.99
N ALA A 61 -9.01 -22.43 11.85
CA ALA A 61 -8.14 -22.91 12.93
C ALA A 61 -8.06 -21.92 14.10
N VAL A 62 -7.99 -20.60 13.81
CA VAL A 62 -7.99 -19.54 14.82
C VAL A 62 -9.34 -19.49 15.55
N GLU A 63 -10.46 -19.50 14.83
CA GLU A 63 -11.81 -19.51 15.40
C GLU A 63 -12.06 -20.72 16.32
N ALA A 64 -11.60 -21.90 15.90
CA ALA A 64 -11.70 -23.12 16.70
C ALA A 64 -10.88 -23.06 18.00
N GLY A 65 -9.78 -22.31 18.01
CA GLY A 65 -8.94 -22.06 19.18
C GLY A 65 -9.49 -20.98 20.12
N VAL A 66 -10.11 -19.93 19.59
CA VAL A 66 -10.67 -18.80 20.38
C VAL A 66 -11.92 -19.19 21.17
N ARG A 67 -12.72 -20.15 20.66
CA ARG A 67 -13.90 -20.70 21.38
C ARG A 67 -13.56 -21.58 22.61
N ARG A 68 -12.28 -21.72 22.98
CA ARG A 68 -11.83 -22.53 24.13
C ARG A 68 -11.36 -21.71 25.34
N MET A 69 -11.58 -20.40 25.38
CA MET A 69 -11.28 -19.55 26.55
C MET A 69 -12.53 -18.95 27.18
#